data_AF-A0AAD7ZKL1-F1
#
_entry.id   AF-A0AAD7ZKL1-F1
#
_cell.length_a   1.000
_cell.length_b   1.000
_cell.length_c   1.000
_cell.angle_alpha   90.00
_cell.angle_beta   90.00
_cell.angle_gamma   90.00
#
_symmetry.space_group_name_H-M   'P 1'
#
loop_
_entity.id
_entity.type
_entity.pdbx_description
1 polymer ?
#
loop_
_entity_poly.entity_id
_entity_poly.type
_entity_poly.pdbx_seq_one_letter_code
_entity_poly.pdbx_strand_id
1 'polypeptide(L)'
;VLNDPVQLEQVLHLNVVFTVYLFILCGFGTLLTDKAERIAEAAYGVEWVGTPVSFQRSVLTIITVANREFTLQAGNFVPVSRKTMLNIMRETWSLFMFLLQVNEPQDT
;
A
#
# COMPACT_ATOMS: atom_id res chain seq x y z
N VAL A 1 -17.02 14.81 -23.56
CA VAL A 1 -15.59 15.02 -23.20
C VAL A 1 -14.78 13.72 -23.22
N LEU A 2 -15.40 12.55 -22.98
CA LEU A 2 -14.77 11.22 -23.12
C LEU A 2 -15.07 10.52 -24.47
N ASN A 3 -15.51 11.27 -25.49
CA ASN A 3 -15.98 10.70 -26.77
C ASN A 3 -14.87 10.59 -27.82
N ASP A 4 -13.70 11.17 -27.56
CA ASP A 4 -12.54 11.05 -28.43
C ASP A 4 -11.73 9.80 -28.04
N PRO A 5 -11.44 8.88 -28.99
CA PRO A 5 -10.76 7.62 -28.69
C PRO A 5 -9.39 7.81 -28.03
N VAL A 6 -8.73 8.95 -28.26
CA VAL A 6 -7.44 9.31 -27.65
C VAL A 6 -7.58 9.60 -26.15
N GLN A 7 -8.65 10.24 -25.71
CA GLN A 7 -8.87 10.54 -24.29
C GLN A 7 -9.12 9.26 -23.49
N LEU A 8 -9.89 8.32 -24.08
CA LEU A 8 -10.15 7.02 -23.47
C LEU A 8 -8.85 6.20 -23.31
N GLU A 9 -8.01 6.19 -24.35
CA GLU A 9 -6.71 5.53 -24.31
C GLU A 9 -5.82 6.09 -23.19
N GLN A 10 -5.78 7.42 -23.04
CA GLN A 10 -4.97 8.09 -22.01
C GLN A 10 -5.47 7.80 -20.59
N VAL A 11 -6.78 7.83 -20.36
CA VAL A 11 -7.39 7.53 -19.05
C VAL A 11 -7.13 6.07 -18.67
N LEU A 12 -7.25 5.14 -19.62
CA LEU A 12 -6.93 3.73 -19.40
C LEU A 12 -5.45 3.54 -19.06
N HIS A 13 -4.54 4.19 -19.80
CA HIS A 13 -3.11 4.15 -19.50
C HIS A 13 -2.79 4.66 -18.10
N LEU A 14 -3.35 5.81 -17.71
CA LEU A 14 -3.15 6.40 -16.39
C LEU A 14 -3.63 5.46 -15.28
N ASN A 15 -4.82 4.87 -15.45
CA ASN A 15 -5.42 3.96 -14.48
C ASN A 15 -4.55 2.70 -14.26
N VAL A 16 -4.04 2.11 -15.35
CA VAL A 16 -3.15 0.95 -15.30
C VAL A 16 -1.83 1.28 -14.60
N VAL A 17 -1.19 2.41 -14.95
CA VAL A 17 0.09 2.81 -14.33
C VAL A 17 -0.08 3.06 -12.83
N PHE A 18 -1.12 3.78 -12.43
CA PHE A 18 -1.40 4.05 -11.02
C PHE A 18 -1.62 2.77 -10.22
N THR A 19 -2.35 1.82 -10.80
CA THR A 19 -2.60 0.51 -10.21
C THR A 19 -1.33 -0.29 -10.00
N VAL A 20 -0.48 -0.38 -11.01
CA VAL A 20 0.80 -1.09 -10.94
C VAL A 20 1.69 -0.47 -9.88
N TYR A 21 1.75 0.86 -9.82
CA TYR A 21 2.53 1.58 -8.83
C TYR A 21 2.04 1.29 -7.40
N LEU A 22 0.73 1.33 -7.16
CA LEU A 22 0.15 0.97 -5.87
C LEU A 22 0.40 -0.50 -5.53
N PHE A 23 0.29 -1.41 -6.49
CA PHE A 23 0.55 -2.83 -6.28
C PHE A 23 1.99 -3.10 -5.85
N ILE A 24 2.95 -2.45 -6.52
CA ILE A 24 4.37 -2.52 -6.18
C ILE A 24 4.59 -1.98 -4.78
N LEU A 25 4.12 -0.76 -4.47
CA LEU A 25 4.30 -0.16 -3.14
C LEU A 25 3.67 -1.00 -2.02
N CYS A 26 2.43 -1.47 -2.19
CA CYS A 26 1.75 -2.33 -1.22
C CYS A 26 2.49 -3.67 -1.04
N GLY A 27 2.95 -4.25 -2.15
CA GLY A 27 3.67 -5.53 -2.16
C GLY A 27 4.99 -5.43 -1.42
N PHE A 28 5.80 -4.41 -1.75
CA PHE A 28 7.05 -4.14 -1.06
C PHE A 28 6.84 -3.78 0.41
N GLY A 29 5.82 -3.00 0.74
CA GLY A 29 5.47 -2.67 2.13
C GLY A 29 5.14 -3.92 2.95
N THR A 30 4.34 -4.83 2.40
CA THR A 30 4.01 -6.10 3.07
C THR A 30 5.24 -6.97 3.27
N LEU A 31 6.08 -7.10 2.23
CA LEU A 31 7.31 -7.90 2.29
C LEU A 31 8.32 -7.33 3.30
N LEU A 32 8.41 -6.01 3.39
CA LEU A 32 9.30 -5.33 4.32
C LEU A 32 8.83 -5.52 5.76
N THR A 33 7.52 -5.41 6.02
CA THR A 33 6.92 -5.68 7.33
C THR A 33 7.17 -7.11 7.79
N ASP A 34 6.93 -8.10 6.93
CA ASP A 34 7.18 -9.52 7.24
C ASP A 34 8.65 -9.78 7.60
N LYS A 35 9.59 -9.21 6.84
CA LYS A 35 11.02 -9.31 7.16
C LYS A 35 11.38 -8.59 8.45
N ALA A 36 10.79 -7.42 8.70
CA ALA A 36 11.03 -6.67 9.92
C ALA A 36 10.54 -7.45 11.14
N GLU A 37 9.35 -8.02 11.10
CA GLU A 37 8.80 -8.86 12.18
C GLU A 37 9.74 -10.04 12.51
N ARG A 38 10.24 -10.75 11.49
CA ARG A 38 11.22 -11.83 11.69
C ARG A 38 12.53 -11.35 12.32
N ILE A 39 12.99 -10.14 12.00
CA ILE A 39 14.16 -9.53 12.64
C ILE A 39 13.85 -9.17 14.10
N ALA A 40 12.65 -8.68 14.39
CA ALA A 40 12.21 -8.37 15.76
C ALA A 40 12.18 -9.63 16.62
N GLU A 41 11.61 -10.72 16.12
CA GLU A 41 11.59 -12.03 16.79
C GLU A 41 13.00 -12.56 17.05
N ALA A 42 13.89 -12.50 16.04
CA ALA A 42 15.27 -12.93 16.19
C ALA A 42 16.04 -12.07 17.22
N ALA A 43 15.83 -10.76 17.21
CA ALA A 43 16.44 -9.84 18.17
C ALA A 43 15.92 -10.06 19.60
N TYR A 44 14.63 -10.39 19.75
CA TYR A 44 14.02 -10.73 21.03
C TYR A 44 14.57 -12.04 21.61
N GLY A 45 14.86 -13.03 20.76
CA GLY A 45 15.44 -14.32 21.14
C GLY A 45 16.92 -14.30 21.52
N VAL A 46 17.63 -13.17 21.34
CA VAL A 46 19.01 -13.02 21.81
C VAL A 46 19.03 -12.94 23.34
N GLU A 47 20.02 -13.53 23.98
CA GLU A 47 20.24 -13.38 25.43
C GLU A 47 20.82 -11.99 25.74
N TRP A 48 19.98 -10.95 25.61
CA TRP A 48 20.36 -9.56 25.85
C TRP A 48 20.22 -9.16 27.33
N VAL A 49 19.51 -9.96 28.13
CA VAL A 49 19.34 -9.74 29.57
C VAL A 49 20.69 -9.99 30.27
N GLY A 50 21.27 -8.94 30.86
CA GLY A 50 22.58 -8.99 31.52
C GLY A 50 23.76 -8.45 30.68
N THR A 51 23.54 -8.12 29.41
CA THR A 51 24.52 -7.39 28.59
C THR A 51 24.63 -5.91 28.99
N PRO A 52 25.72 -5.20 28.62
CA PRO A 52 25.84 -3.77 28.87
C PRO A 52 24.66 -2.96 28.32
N VAL A 53 24.28 -1.91 29.05
CA VAL A 53 23.09 -1.06 28.78
C VAL A 53 23.08 -0.51 27.34
N SER A 54 24.25 -0.26 26.74
CA SER A 54 24.39 0.18 25.35
C SER A 54 23.86 -0.85 24.35
N PHE A 55 24.12 -2.14 24.59
CA PHE A 55 23.65 -3.24 23.75
C PHE A 55 22.15 -3.45 23.91
N GLN A 56 21.65 -3.44 25.15
CA GLN A 56 20.23 -3.57 25.44
C GLN A 56 19.39 -2.47 24.77
N ARG A 57 19.87 -1.21 24.81
CA ARG A 57 19.22 -0.10 24.11
C ARG A 57 19.21 -0.29 22.59
N SER A 58 20.27 -0.86 22.03
CA SER A 58 20.36 -1.12 20.59
C SER A 58 19.35 -2.19 20.16
N VAL A 59 19.27 -3.30 20.92
CA VAL A 59 18.28 -4.37 20.70
C VAL A 59 16.85 -3.85 20.85
N LEU A 60 16.58 -3.07 21.89
CA LEU A 60 15.28 -2.44 22.10
C LEU A 60 14.91 -1.53 20.92
N THR A 61 15.85 -0.72 20.42
CA THR A 61 15.63 0.15 19.26
C THR A 61 15.29 -0.65 18.02
N ILE A 62 16.02 -1.75 17.75
CA ILE A 62 15.76 -2.64 16.62
C ILE A 62 14.36 -3.25 16.73
N ILE A 63 13.99 -3.81 17.88
CA ILE A 63 12.67 -4.41 18.12
C ILE A 63 11.58 -3.36 17.97
N THR A 64 11.77 -2.15 18.48
CA THR A 64 10.77 -1.08 18.41
C THR A 64 10.56 -0.58 16.98
N VAL A 65 11.63 -0.46 16.20
CA VAL A 65 11.57 -0.08 14.78
C VAL A 65 10.95 -1.19 13.94
N ALA A 66 11.26 -2.45 14.25
CA ALA A 66 10.82 -3.61 13.50
C ALA A 66 9.36 -4.00 13.80
N ASN A 67 8.90 -3.82 15.05
CA ASN A 67 7.50 -4.00 15.46
C ASN A 67 6.60 -2.83 15.05
N ARG A 68 7.18 -1.72 14.59
CA ARG A 68 6.39 -0.67 13.96
C ARG A 68 5.92 -1.25 12.63
N GLU A 69 4.65 -1.70 12.60
CA GLU A 69 4.01 -2.09 11.36
C GLU A 69 4.29 -1.01 10.31
N PHE A 70 5.02 -1.37 9.25
CA PHE A 70 5.10 -0.55 8.04
C PHE A 70 3.76 -0.66 7.31
N THR A 71 2.67 -0.33 8.02
CA THR A 71 1.46 0.12 7.37
C THR A 71 1.83 1.47 6.79
N LEU A 72 2.13 1.49 5.49
CA LEU A 72 2.15 2.74 4.72
C LEU A 72 0.77 3.36 4.93
N GLN A 73 0.65 4.30 5.86
CA GLN A 73 -0.61 4.99 6.07
C GLN A 73 -0.60 6.15 5.08
N ALA A 74 -1.46 6.10 4.07
CA ALA A 74 -1.66 7.27 3.22
C ALA A 74 -2.28 8.37 4.10
N GLY A 75 -1.45 9.36 4.46
CA GLY A 75 -1.87 10.53 5.24
C GLY A 75 -2.40 10.22 6.65
N ASN A 76 -1.95 9.17 7.34
CA ASN A 76 -2.41 8.81 8.71
C ASN A 76 -3.88 8.33 8.83
N PHE A 77 -4.61 8.18 7.72
CA PHE A 77 -6.04 7.83 7.73
C PHE A 77 -6.36 6.45 7.15
N VAL A 78 -5.53 5.92 6.24
CA VAL A 78 -5.83 4.66 5.56
C VAL A 78 -4.60 3.76 5.53
N PRO A 79 -4.63 2.59 6.20
CA PRO A 79 -3.58 1.60 6.04
C PRO A 79 -3.59 1.13 4.58
N VAL A 80 -2.48 1.34 3.87
CA VAL A 80 -2.24 0.86 2.51
C VAL A 80 -1.98 -0.64 2.61
N SER A 81 -3.08 -1.37 2.80
CA SER A 81 -3.12 -2.84 2.79
C SER A 81 -3.56 -3.33 1.42
N ARG A 82 -3.25 -4.60 1.11
CA ARG A 82 -3.72 -5.26 -0.12
C ARG A 82 -5.24 -5.14 -0.31
N LYS A 83 -6.00 -5.15 0.80
CA LYS A 83 -7.46 -5.03 0.81
C LYS A 83 -7.92 -3.61 0.45
N THR A 84 -7.25 -2.60 0.99
CA THR A 84 -7.51 -1.20 0.68
C THR A 84 -7.26 -0.88 -0.79
N MET A 85 -6.14 -1.36 -1.36
CA MET A 85 -5.83 -1.20 -2.78
C MET A 85 -6.93 -1.80 -3.67
N LEU A 86 -7.40 -3.01 -3.37
CA LEU A 86 -8.48 -3.65 -4.11
C LEU A 86 -9.79 -2.88 -4.02
N ASN A 87 -10.08 -2.29 -2.85
CA ASN A 87 -11.25 -1.44 -2.68
C ASN A 87 -11.14 -0.16 -3.52
N ILE A 88 -10.00 0.54 -3.46
CA ILE A 88 -9.76 1.76 -4.27
C ILE A 88 -9.88 1.45 -5.76
N MET A 89 -9.31 0.34 -6.22
CA MET A 89 -9.45 -0.12 -7.60
C MET A 89 -10.91 -0.33 -7.98
N ARG A 90 -11.68 -1.05 -7.14
CA ARG A 90 -13.09 -1.32 -7.38
C ARG A 90 -13.92 -0.05 -7.48
N GLU A 91 -13.71 0.90 -6.57
CA GLU A 91 -14.39 2.19 -6.59
C GLU A 91 -14.03 2.99 -7.85
N THR A 92 -12.74 3.01 -8.20
CA THR A 92 -12.26 3.70 -9.41
C THR A 92 -12.88 3.10 -10.67
N TRP A 93 -12.96 1.77 -10.75
CA TRP A 93 -13.60 1.07 -11.86
C TRP A 93 -15.12 1.32 -11.92
N SER A 94 -15.79 1.30 -10.76
CA SER A 94 -17.22 1.60 -10.65
C SER A 94 -17.54 3.02 -11.13
N LEU A 95 -16.78 4.01 -10.66
CA LEU A 95 -16.90 5.40 -11.09
C LEU A 95 -16.60 5.57 -12.58
N PHE A 96 -15.59 4.88 -13.09
CA PHE A 96 -15.26 4.90 -14.52
C PHE A 96 -16.41 4.34 -15.38
N MET A 97 -16.96 3.18 -15.01
CA MET A 97 -18.11 2.59 -15.69
C MET A 97 -19.35 3.49 -15.64
N PHE A 98 -19.62 4.10 -14.49
CA PHE A 98 -20.72 5.06 -14.34
C PHE A 98 -20.55 6.28 -15.27
N LEU A 99 -19.34 6.83 -15.36
CA LEU A 99 -19.04 7.96 -16.25
C LEU A 99 -19.15 7.60 -17.74
N LEU A 100 -18.85 6.34 -18.10
CA LEU A 100 -19.05 5.84 -19.46
C LEU A 100 -20.56 5.75 -19.78
N GLN A 101 -21.36 5.20 -18.87
CA GLN A 101 -22.81 5.11 -19.02
C GLN A 101 -23.48 6.48 -19.14
N VAL A 102 -23.05 7.47 -18.34
CA VAL A 102 -23.60 8.84 -18.40
C VAL A 102 -23.20 9.59 -19.68
N ASN A 103 -22.08 9.21 -20.33
CA ASN A 103 -21.68 9.79 -21.61
C ASN A 103 -22.39 9.17 -22.81
N GLU A 104 -23.13 8.07 -22.66
CA GLU A 104 -23.99 7.58 -23.74
C GLU A 104 -25.13 8.60 -23.95
N PRO A 105 -25.31 9.15 -25.17
CA PRO A 105 -26.43 10.02 -25.45
C PRO A 105 -27.73 9.23 -25.18
N GLN A 106 -28.58 9.75 -24.29
CA GLN A 106 -29.94 9.23 -24.15
C GLN A 106 -30.70 9.53 -25.44
N ASP A 107 -30.69 8.60 -26.38
CA ASP A 107 -31.68 8.57 -27.45
C ASP A 107 -33.05 8.35 -26.80
N THR A 108 -33.86 9.41 -26.87
CA THR A 108 -35.30 9.49 -26.54
C THR A 108 -36.11 8.29 -27.01
#